data_AF-A0AA88NS91-F1
#
_entry.id   AF-A0AA88NS91-F1
#
_cell.length_a   1.000
_cell.length_b   1.000
_cell.length_c   1.000
_cell.angle_alpha   90.00
_cell.angle_beta   90.00
_cell.angle_gamma   90.00
#
_symmetry.space_group_name_H-M   'P 1'
#
loop_
_entity.id
_entity.type
_entity.pdbx_description
1 polymer ?
#
loop_
_entity_poly.entity_id
_entity_poly.type
_entity_poly.pdbx_seq_one_letter_code
_entity_poly.pdbx_strand_id
1 'polypeptide(L)'
;MATPVSVVDDTEDYSFLPLIHDIIKCMDKDNQDVHTEINKLRQRIQDTREQILAMPGIDLSSEVQQNKLHTLRDQVRTKNQLLHKYKGLCMFDIPKPS
;
A
#
# COMPACT_ATOMS: atom_id res chain seq x y z
N MET A 1 9.78 -9.27 -15.00
CA MET A 1 8.38 -8.78 -14.91
C MET A 1 8.27 -7.92 -13.67
N ALA A 2 8.09 -6.60 -13.81
CA ALA A 2 7.85 -5.72 -12.67
C ALA A 2 6.42 -5.97 -12.18
N THR A 3 6.27 -6.47 -10.95
CA THR A 3 4.97 -6.54 -10.29
C THR A 3 4.43 -5.12 -10.14
N PRO A 4 3.20 -4.83 -10.57
CA PRO A 4 2.61 -3.52 -10.39
C PRO A 4 2.53 -3.22 -8.89
N VAL A 5 3.16 -2.13 -8.45
CA VAL A 5 2.94 -1.58 -7.12
C VAL A 5 1.53 -1.00 -7.15
N SER A 6 0.59 -1.70 -6.53
CA SER A 6 -0.74 -1.16 -6.25
C SER A 6 -0.53 0.12 -5.44
N VAL A 7 -0.77 1.26 -6.07
CA VAL A 7 -0.85 2.55 -5.38
C VAL A 7 -2.08 2.42 -4.49
N VAL A 8 -1.84 2.11 -3.22
CA VAL A 8 -2.88 2.18 -2.20
C VAL A 8 -3.34 3.62 -2.16
N ASP A 9 -4.63 3.81 -2.46
CA ASP A 9 -5.29 5.09 -2.40
C ASP A 9 -5.13 5.64 -0.98
N ASP A 10 -4.33 6.70 -0.82
CA ASP A 10 -4.02 7.36 0.46
C ASP A 10 -5.27 8.01 1.11
N THR A 11 -6.47 7.76 0.58
CA THR A 11 -7.74 8.36 1.00
C THR A 11 -8.78 7.38 1.55
N GLU A 12 -8.40 6.14 1.87
CA GLU A 12 -9.28 5.30 2.67
C GLU A 12 -9.35 5.83 4.12
N ASP A 13 -10.50 6.39 4.49
CA ASP A 13 -10.79 6.76 5.88
C ASP A 13 -10.88 5.48 6.74
N TYR A 14 -9.84 5.22 7.53
CA TYR A 14 -9.77 4.11 8.48
C TYR A 14 -10.50 4.41 9.80
N SER A 15 -11.22 5.53 9.88
CA SER A 15 -11.95 5.90 11.09
C SER A 15 -13.14 4.97 11.34
N PHE A 16 -13.18 4.39 12.54
CA PHE A 16 -14.36 3.67 13.05
C PHE A 16 -15.39 4.60 13.68
N LEU A 17 -15.07 5.89 13.86
CA LEU A 17 -15.93 6.84 14.58
C LEU A 17 -17.33 7.01 13.97
N PRO A 18 -17.52 7.04 12.63
CA PRO A 18 -18.86 7.11 12.05
C PRO A 18 -19.73 5.92 12.46
N LEU A 19 -19.18 4.70 12.43
CA LEU A 19 -19.89 3.48 12.84
C LEU A 19 -20.20 3.47 14.33
N ILE A 20 -19.26 3.92 15.17
CA ILE A 20 -19.48 4.03 16.62
C ILE A 20 -20.58 5.05 16.92
N HIS A 21 -20.57 6.18 16.22
CA HIS A 21 -21.60 7.21 16.35
C HIS A 21 -22.99 6.67 15.96
N ASP A 22 -23.09 5.91 14.87
CA ASP A 22 -24.36 5.32 14.43
C ASP A 22 -24.90 4.29 15.43
N ILE A 23 -24.02 3.50 16.06
CA ILE A 23 -24.41 2.60 17.17
C ILE A 23 -25.02 3.40 18.32
N ILE A 24 -24.35 4.47 18.79
CA ILE A 24 -24.83 5.32 19.89
C ILE A 24 -26.19 5.92 19.54
N LYS A 25 -26.33 6.46 18.32
CA LYS A 25 -27.58 7.03 17.83
C LYS A 25 -28.73 6.02 17.74
N CYS A 26 -28.44 4.75 17.42
CA CYS A 26 -29.43 3.67 17.43
C CYS A 26 -29.84 3.30 18.86
N MET A 27 -28.90 3.33 19.82
CA MET A 27 -29.17 3.06 21.23
C MET A 27 -30.04 4.14 21.86
N ASP A 28 -29.78 5.41 21.56
CA ASP A 28 -30.55 6.56 22.08
C ASP A 28 -32.04 6.55 21.65
N LYS A 29 -32.39 5.75 20.64
CA LYS A 29 -33.75 5.66 20.08
C LYS A 29 -34.49 4.37 20.43
N ASP A 30 -33.95 3.52 21.30
CA ASP A 30 -34.47 2.16 21.60
C ASP A 30 -34.77 1.34 20.33
N ASN A 31 -33.93 1.52 19.30
CA ASN A 31 -34.16 0.92 17.99
C ASN A 31 -33.54 -0.49 17.90
N GLN A 32 -34.22 -1.43 17.23
CA GLN A 32 -33.71 -2.80 17.04
C GLN A 32 -32.47 -2.88 16.14
N ASP A 33 -32.14 -1.80 15.42
CA ASP A 33 -31.02 -1.73 14.48
C ASP A 33 -29.62 -1.69 15.13
N VAL A 34 -29.53 -1.56 16.46
CA VAL A 34 -28.24 -1.54 17.17
C VAL A 34 -27.40 -2.80 16.88
N HIS A 35 -28.04 -3.97 16.82
CA HIS A 35 -27.36 -5.22 16.50
C HIS A 35 -26.76 -5.23 15.09
N THR A 36 -27.45 -4.60 14.13
CA THR A 36 -26.98 -4.46 12.74
C THR A 36 -25.73 -3.58 12.70
N GLU A 37 -25.74 -2.42 13.37
CA GLU A 37 -24.59 -1.51 13.41
C GLU A 37 -23.39 -2.12 14.15
N ILE A 38 -23.62 -2.88 15.23
CA ILE A 38 -22.56 -3.65 15.91
C ILE A 38 -21.93 -4.67 14.97
N ASN A 39 -22.73 -5.38 14.17
CA ASN A 39 -22.21 -6.36 13.22
C ASN A 39 -21.40 -5.69 12.09
N LYS A 40 -21.82 -4.51 11.61
CA LYS A 40 -21.02 -3.72 10.65
C LYS A 40 -19.67 -3.31 11.24
N LEU A 41 -19.63 -2.85 12.50
CA LEU A 41 -18.38 -2.52 13.17
C LEU A 41 -17.46 -3.74 13.30
N ARG A 42 -18.01 -4.90 13.71
CA ARG A 42 -17.25 -6.15 13.78
C ARG A 42 -16.66 -6.55 12.43
N GLN A 43 -17.45 -6.47 11.36
CA GLN A 43 -16.98 -6.79 10.02
C GLN A 43 -15.87 -5.83 9.58
N ARG A 44 -16.05 -4.51 9.77
CA ARG A 44 -15.03 -3.52 9.41
C ARG A 44 -13.72 -3.75 10.16
N ILE A 45 -13.77 -4.08 11.45
CA ILE A 45 -12.56 -4.43 12.23
C ILE A 45 -11.88 -5.68 11.64
N GLN A 46 -12.65 -6.69 11.25
CA GLN A 46 -12.12 -7.91 10.68
C GLN A 46 -11.47 -7.65 9.32
N ASP A 47 -12.14 -6.91 8.44
CA ASP A 47 -11.59 -6.51 7.13
C ASP A 47 -10.28 -5.72 7.30
N THR A 48 -10.25 -4.76 8.23
CA THR A 48 -9.02 -3.98 8.52
C THR A 48 -7.90 -4.87 9.05
N ARG A 49 -8.19 -5.88 9.88
CA ARG A 49 -7.16 -6.85 10.31
C ARG A 49 -6.60 -7.64 9.14
N GLU A 50 -7.47 -8.13 8.27
CA GLU A 50 -7.05 -8.89 7.08
C GLU A 50 -6.20 -8.03 6.15
N GLN A 51 -6.56 -6.76 5.95
CA GLN A 51 -5.76 -5.79 5.20
C GLN A 51 -4.37 -5.57 5.82
N ILE A 52 -4.29 -5.38 7.15
CA ILE A 52 -3.01 -5.23 7.86
C ILE A 52 -2.15 -6.49 7.70
N LEU A 53 -2.74 -7.67 7.83
CA LEU A 53 -2.01 -8.94 7.68
C LEU A 53 -1.55 -9.19 6.24
N ALA A 54 -2.28 -8.70 5.25
CA ALA A 54 -1.89 -8.75 3.85
C ALA A 54 -0.82 -7.70 3.48
N MET A 55 -0.50 -6.76 4.37
CA MET A 55 0.44 -5.67 4.09
C MET A 55 1.87 -6.22 3.89
N PRO A 56 2.51 -5.96 2.75
CA PRO A 56 3.85 -6.45 2.49
C PRO A 56 4.86 -5.92 3.51
N GLY A 57 5.63 -6.83 4.11
CA GLY A 57 6.67 -6.48 5.08
C GLY A 57 6.18 -6.24 6.51
N ILE A 58 4.89 -6.47 6.81
CA ILE A 58 4.34 -6.39 8.17
C ILE A 58 5.07 -7.31 9.17
N ASP A 59 5.68 -8.38 8.66
CA ASP A 59 6.50 -9.35 9.39
C ASP A 59 7.94 -8.88 9.64
N LEU A 60 8.38 -7.80 8.99
CA LEU A 60 9.74 -7.28 9.06
C LEU A 60 9.85 -6.15 10.07
N SER A 61 10.99 -6.07 10.76
CA SER A 61 11.31 -4.91 11.60
C SER A 61 11.49 -3.65 10.75
N SER A 62 11.20 -2.49 11.34
CA SER A 62 11.40 -1.19 10.70
C SER A 62 12.81 -1.02 10.15
N GLU A 63 13.83 -1.44 10.91
CA GLU A 63 15.23 -1.38 10.48
C GLU A 63 15.49 -2.22 9.21
N VAL A 64 14.98 -3.45 9.15
CA VAL A 64 15.12 -4.32 7.98
C VAL A 64 14.42 -3.71 6.77
N GLN A 65 13.23 -3.14 6.95
CA GLN A 65 12.50 -2.47 5.87
C GLN A 65 13.30 -1.25 5.34
N GLN A 66 13.85 -0.41 6.22
CA GLN A 66 14.63 0.77 5.83
C GLN A 66 15.93 0.38 5.11
N ASN A 67 16.64 -0.63 5.60
CA ASN A 67 17.86 -1.14 4.95
C ASN A 67 17.57 -1.69 3.55
N LYS A 68 16.47 -2.44 3.38
CA LYS A 68 16.03 -2.93 2.07
C LYS A 68 15.68 -1.79 1.13
N LEU A 69 14.98 -0.76 1.61
CA LEU A 69 14.64 0.43 0.84
C LEU A 69 15.88 1.20 0.39
N HIS A 70 16.85 1.41 1.27
CA HIS A 70 18.12 2.04 0.95
C HIS A 70 18.88 1.27 -0.15
N THR A 71 18.99 -0.05 0.03
CA THR A 71 19.64 -0.94 -0.95
C THR A 71 18.96 -0.86 -2.33
N LEU A 72 17.63 -0.90 -2.37
CA LEU A 72 16.88 -0.80 -3.62
C LEU A 72 17.10 0.55 -4.32
N ARG A 73 17.13 1.66 -3.56
CA ARG A 73 17.43 3.00 -4.10
C ARG A 73 18.83 3.06 -4.71
N ASP A 74 19.83 2.49 -4.05
CA ASP A 74 21.20 2.44 -4.58
C ASP A 74 21.33 1.57 -5.83
N GLN A 75 20.60 0.45 -5.89
CA GLN A 75 20.53 -0.37 -7.09
C GLN A 75 19.92 0.39 -8.26
N VAL A 76 18.82 1.12 -8.04
CA VAL A 76 18.19 1.95 -9.07
C VAL A 76 19.15 3.04 -9.54
N ARG A 77 19.82 3.74 -8.62
CA ARG A 77 20.84 4.75 -8.95
C ARG A 77 21.94 4.16 -9.84
N THR A 78 22.50 3.03 -9.42
CA THR A 78 23.61 2.36 -10.13
C THR A 78 23.17 1.88 -11.52
N LYS A 79 21.99 1.26 -11.63
CA LYS A 79 21.42 0.82 -12.91
C LYS A 79 21.18 2.00 -13.85
N ASN A 80 20.66 3.11 -13.35
CA ASN A 80 20.46 4.32 -14.15
C ASN A 80 21.78 4.91 -14.64
N GLN A 81 22.82 4.97 -13.79
CA GLN A 81 24.16 5.40 -14.19
C GLN A 81 24.74 4.52 -15.29
N LEU A 82 24.56 3.20 -15.17
CA LEU A 82 25.03 2.25 -16.18
C LEU A 82 24.29 2.44 -17.52
N LEU A 83 22.97 2.59 -17.49
CA LEU A 83 22.17 2.91 -18.68
C LEU A 83 22.62 4.22 -19.34
N HIS A 84 22.94 5.26 -18.55
CA HIS A 84 23.45 6.53 -19.08
C HIS A 84 24.81 6.36 -19.76
N LYS A 85 25.72 5.58 -19.15
CA LYS A 85 27.00 5.24 -19.77
C LYS A 85 26.80 4.51 -21.09
N TYR A 86 25.93 3.50 -21.13
CA TYR A 86 25.63 2.78 -22.38
C TYR A 86 25.00 3.66 -23.46
N LYS A 87 24.14 4.62 -23.09
CA LYS A 87 23.59 5.61 -24.04
C LYS A 87 24.67 6.52 -24.64
N GLY A 88 25.69 6.89 -23.86
CA GLY A 88 26.81 7.72 -24.32
C GLY A 88 27.89 6.96 -25.09
N LEU A 89 27.95 5.64 -24.96
CA LEU A 89 28.82 4.76 -25.73
C LEU A 89 28.15 4.48 -27.08
N CYS A 90 28.55 5.23 -28.10
CA CYS A 90 28.17 5.16 -29.52
C CYS A 90 28.46 3.81 -30.23
N MET A 91 28.28 2.67 -29.55
CA MET A 91 28.30 1.33 -30.15
C MET A 91 26.91 0.83 -30.56
N PHE A 92 25.86 1.65 -30.35
CA PHE A 92 24.46 1.34 -30.72
C PHE A 92 23.90 2.22 -31.84
N ASP A 93 24.73 2.96 -32.58
CA ASP A 93 24.34 3.43 -33.91
C ASP A 93 24.27 2.20 -34.82
N ILE A 94 23.15 1.49 -34.74
CA ILE A 94 22.75 0.51 -35.74
C ILE A 94 22.74 1.27 -37.07
N PRO A 95 23.59 0.92 -38.06
CA PRO A 95 23.55 1.58 -39.34
C PRO A 95 22.12 1.50 -39.87
N LYS A 96 21.49 2.65 -40.12
CA LYS A 96 20.19 2.68 -40.80
C LYS A 96 20.38 1.91 -42.13
N PRO A 97 19.59 0.87 -42.41
CA PRO A 97 19.70 0.17 -43.67
C PRO A 97 19.36 1.14 -44.81
N SER A 98 20.34 1.37 -45.69
CA SER A 98 20.17 2.04 -46.99
C SER A 98 19.33 1.20 -47.94
#